data_AF-A0A399XI16-F1
#
_entry.id   AF-A0A399XI16-F1
#
_cell.length_a   1.000
_cell.length_b   1.000
_cell.length_c   1.000
_cell.angle_alpha   90.00
_cell.angle_beta   90.00
_cell.angle_gamma   90.00
#
_symmetry.space_group_name_H-M   'P 1'
#
loop_
_entity.id
_entity.type
_entity.pdbx_description
1 polymer ?
#
loop_
_entity_poly.entity_id
_entity_poly.type
_entity_poly.pdbx_seq_one_letter_code
_entity_poly.pdbx_strand_id
1 'polypeptide(L)'
;MLAVVAAACSESNTTRVDDPASVPGPASPASSTTTTAGAGGTSDAEVTPTSEAAQPIMPPLDYADILGDLESAGDYCTAALILEGVYARLGDIASMSATQLEQLLVFLGDGAAAVGGKAPEEVKAHYEAIISVWPEVLAEAEAAGYDPAILLEEDFGEAINTELAKAANEVITEYNRTHCEQPSDQP
;
A
#
# COMPACT_ATOMS: atom_id res chain seq x y z
N MET A 1 50.22 -2.81 -26.27
CA MET A 1 51.01 -2.89 -25.02
C MET A 1 50.06 -3.28 -23.90
N LEU A 2 50.32 -4.43 -23.27
CA LEU A 2 49.86 -4.98 -21.97
C LEU A 2 48.36 -4.98 -21.61
N ALA A 3 47.78 -5.94 -20.89
CA ALA A 3 48.01 -7.36 -20.60
C ALA A 3 46.84 -7.82 -19.70
N VAL A 4 46.12 -8.87 -20.12
CA VAL A 4 45.62 -10.06 -19.39
C VAL A 4 45.69 -10.07 -17.85
N VAL A 5 44.58 -10.44 -17.16
CA VAL A 5 44.47 -11.57 -16.19
C VAL A 5 43.03 -12.09 -16.12
N ALA A 6 42.89 -13.41 -16.21
CA ALA A 6 41.69 -14.23 -16.00
C ALA A 6 41.79 -15.00 -14.67
N ALA A 7 40.64 -15.37 -14.08
CA ALA A 7 40.42 -16.57 -13.23
C ALA A 7 38.89 -16.66 -13.01
N ALA A 8 38.12 -17.65 -13.48
CA ALA A 8 38.19 -19.11 -13.37
C ALA A 8 38.14 -19.62 -11.92
N CYS A 9 36.96 -20.08 -11.50
CA CYS A 9 36.81 -21.19 -10.55
C CYS A 9 35.73 -22.14 -11.09
N SER A 10 36.22 -23.33 -11.45
CA SER A 10 35.52 -24.50 -11.94
C SER A 10 35.15 -25.42 -10.76
N GLU A 11 34.04 -26.15 -10.92
CA GLU A 11 33.87 -27.57 -10.54
C GLU A 11 33.85 -27.96 -9.05
N SER A 12 32.72 -28.43 -8.51
CA SER A 12 32.15 -29.80 -8.62
C SER A 12 32.44 -30.59 -7.35
N ASN A 13 31.41 -31.04 -6.63
CA ASN A 13 31.42 -32.41 -6.15
C ASN A 13 30.00 -32.96 -5.91
N THR A 14 29.71 -33.98 -6.69
CA THR A 14 28.61 -34.93 -6.63
C THR A 14 28.77 -35.87 -5.44
N THR A 15 27.68 -36.42 -4.91
CA THR A 15 27.46 -37.84 -4.50
C THR A 15 26.26 -37.90 -3.52
N ARG A 16 25.35 -38.89 -3.48
CA ARG A 16 25.10 -40.14 -4.21
C ARG A 16 23.97 -40.90 -3.47
N VAL A 17 22.92 -41.35 -4.20
CA VAL A 17 22.25 -42.70 -4.15
C VAL A 17 21.44 -43.08 -2.89
N ASP A 18 20.36 -43.88 -2.87
CA ASP A 18 19.40 -44.49 -3.84
C ASP A 18 18.52 -45.45 -2.98
N ASP A 19 17.18 -45.35 -3.10
CA ASP A 19 16.15 -46.44 -3.04
C ASP A 19 15.93 -47.29 -1.74
N PRO A 20 14.89 -48.18 -1.59
CA PRO A 20 13.66 -48.48 -2.40
C PRO A 20 12.28 -48.48 -1.67
N ALA A 21 11.23 -48.29 -2.48
CA ALA A 21 9.97 -49.07 -2.65
C ALA A 21 9.18 -49.74 -1.48
N SER A 22 7.83 -49.79 -1.71
CA SER A 22 6.88 -50.91 -1.43
C SER A 22 6.24 -51.01 -0.01
N VAL A 23 4.93 -51.26 0.29
CA VAL A 23 3.63 -51.57 -0.38
C VAL A 23 2.45 -51.35 0.66
N PRO A 24 1.16 -51.80 0.54
CA PRO A 24 -0.04 -51.05 0.99
C PRO A 24 -0.91 -51.69 2.14
N GLY A 25 -1.97 -50.99 2.58
CA GLY A 25 -3.23 -51.59 3.10
C GLY A 25 -3.37 -51.82 4.63
N PRO A 26 -4.54 -52.32 5.11
CA PRO A 26 -5.60 -51.50 5.74
C PRO A 26 -6.12 -52.01 7.13
N ALA A 27 -7.25 -51.42 7.59
CA ALA A 27 -8.24 -51.85 8.63
C ALA A 27 -7.99 -51.36 10.08
N SER A 28 -8.83 -50.48 10.66
CA SER A 28 -10.18 -50.70 11.29
C SER A 28 -10.10 -51.46 12.64
N PRO A 29 -11.08 -51.40 13.59
CA PRO A 29 -12.53 -51.07 13.50
C PRO A 29 -13.01 -50.13 14.68
N ALA A 30 -14.28 -49.85 15.03
CA ALA A 30 -15.59 -50.46 14.78
C ALA A 30 -16.76 -49.47 15.09
N SER A 31 -17.84 -49.63 14.30
CA SER A 31 -19.29 -49.72 14.65
C SER A 31 -19.91 -48.76 15.70
N SER A 32 -21.09 -48.16 15.49
CA SER A 32 -22.33 -48.80 15.04
C SER A 32 -23.39 -47.78 14.58
N THR A 33 -24.22 -48.18 13.63
CA THR A 33 -25.47 -47.51 13.23
C THR A 33 -26.59 -47.81 14.23
N THR A 34 -27.35 -46.79 14.66
CA THR A 34 -28.72 -46.94 15.16
C THR A 34 -29.59 -45.74 14.74
N THR A 35 -30.73 -46.07 14.15
CA THR A 35 -31.87 -45.29 13.64
C THR A 35 -32.49 -44.31 14.65
N THR A 36 -33.13 -43.22 14.20
CA THR A 36 -34.53 -42.79 14.54
C THR A 36 -34.87 -41.45 13.87
N ALA A 37 -36.06 -41.39 13.25
CA ALA A 37 -36.70 -40.15 12.81
C ALA A 37 -37.61 -39.58 13.90
N GLY A 38 -37.66 -38.25 14.07
CA GLY A 38 -38.77 -37.56 14.72
C GLY A 38 -38.42 -36.55 15.83
N ALA A 39 -38.79 -35.29 15.59
CA ALA A 39 -39.32 -34.25 16.49
C ALA A 39 -38.67 -33.92 17.85
N GLY A 40 -38.49 -32.61 18.08
CA GLY A 40 -38.52 -31.98 19.41
C GLY A 40 -37.14 -31.63 19.98
N GLY A 41 -36.90 -30.33 20.16
CA GLY A 41 -35.58 -29.77 20.48
C GLY A 41 -35.08 -29.97 21.90
N THR A 42 -33.83 -29.57 22.12
CA THR A 42 -33.35 -28.82 23.29
C THR A 42 -32.00 -28.20 22.92
N SER A 43 -31.83 -26.93 23.29
CA SER A 43 -30.64 -26.11 23.13
C SER A 43 -29.34 -26.80 23.54
N ASP A 44 -28.31 -26.68 22.70
CA ASP A 44 -26.92 -26.70 23.14
C ASP A 44 -26.14 -25.66 22.29
N ALA A 45 -25.22 -24.97 22.95
CA ALA A 45 -24.69 -23.69 22.54
C ALA A 45 -23.91 -23.76 21.22
N GLU A 46 -24.48 -23.23 20.14
CA GLU A 46 -23.67 -22.77 19.02
C GLU A 46 -23.10 -21.40 19.42
N VAL A 47 -21.85 -21.40 19.85
CA VAL A 47 -21.02 -20.19 19.74
C VAL A 47 -20.91 -19.93 18.24
N THR A 48 -21.86 -19.17 17.72
CA THR A 48 -21.69 -18.49 16.43
C THR A 48 -20.34 -17.79 16.54
N PRO A 49 -19.32 -18.11 15.73
CA PRO A 49 -18.21 -17.20 15.61
C PRO A 49 -18.83 -15.87 15.20
N THR A 50 -18.66 -14.85 16.03
CA THR A 50 -18.84 -13.47 15.60
C THR A 50 -17.88 -13.34 14.44
N SER A 51 -18.42 -13.50 13.22
CA SER A 51 -17.73 -13.17 12.00
C SER A 51 -17.27 -11.75 12.25
N GLU A 52 -15.95 -11.60 12.38
CA GLU A 52 -15.30 -10.30 12.37
C GLU A 52 -15.99 -9.53 11.26
N ALA A 53 -16.67 -8.45 11.65
CA ALA A 53 -17.38 -7.63 10.71
C ALA A 53 -16.34 -7.28 9.66
N ALA A 54 -16.50 -7.84 8.44
CA ALA A 54 -15.64 -7.50 7.33
C ALA A 54 -15.67 -5.98 7.29
N GLN A 55 -14.55 -5.37 7.71
CA GLN A 55 -14.33 -3.95 7.59
C GLN A 55 -14.76 -3.61 6.16
N PRO A 56 -15.51 -2.52 5.92
CA PRO A 56 -15.86 -2.14 4.57
C PRO A 56 -14.53 -2.03 3.80
N ILE A 57 -14.24 -3.06 2.99
CA ILE A 57 -13.09 -3.08 2.11
C ILE A 57 -13.38 -1.93 1.17
N MET A 58 -12.74 -0.78 1.42
CA MET A 58 -12.79 0.32 0.47
C MET A 58 -12.43 -0.29 -0.89
N PRO A 59 -13.19 -0.02 -1.95
CA PRO A 59 -12.86 -0.55 -3.26
C PRO A 59 -11.39 -0.24 -3.52
N PRO A 60 -10.60 -1.21 -4.03
CA PRO A 60 -9.18 -0.97 -4.29
C PRO A 60 -9.08 0.28 -5.17
N LEU A 61 -8.41 1.30 -4.67
CA LEU A 61 -8.12 2.49 -5.45
C LEU A 61 -7.19 2.06 -6.57
N ASP A 62 -7.61 2.26 -7.82
CA ASP A 62 -6.72 2.09 -8.96
C ASP A 62 -5.88 3.36 -9.08
N TYR A 63 -4.75 3.36 -8.38
CA TYR A 63 -3.86 4.52 -8.34
C TYR A 63 -3.31 4.90 -9.73
N ALA A 64 -3.23 3.95 -10.67
CA ALA A 64 -2.78 4.23 -12.03
C ALA A 64 -3.84 5.01 -12.81
N ASP A 65 -5.12 4.61 -12.71
CA ASP A 65 -6.22 5.36 -13.31
C ASP A 65 -6.33 6.77 -12.69
N ILE A 66 -6.22 6.88 -11.37
CA ILE A 66 -6.28 8.18 -10.68
C ILE A 66 -5.11 9.09 -11.08
N LEU A 67 -3.91 8.53 -11.27
CA LEU A 67 -2.76 9.28 -11.77
C LEU A 67 -3.02 9.78 -13.20
N GLY A 68 -3.67 8.97 -14.04
CA GLY A 68 -4.13 9.40 -15.37
C GLY A 68 -5.14 10.56 -15.31
N ASP A 69 -6.07 10.52 -14.36
CA ASP A 69 -7.01 11.62 -14.11
C ASP A 69 -6.29 12.91 -13.64
N LEU A 70 -5.28 12.77 -12.77
CA LEU A 70 -4.42 13.87 -12.32
C LEU A 70 -3.63 14.51 -13.46
N GLU A 71 -2.99 13.70 -14.31
CA GLU A 71 -2.20 14.18 -15.43
C GLU A 71 -3.05 14.86 -16.49
N SER A 72 -4.25 14.31 -16.76
CA SER A 72 -5.21 14.84 -17.73
C SER A 72 -6.02 16.04 -17.23
N ALA A 73 -5.97 16.33 -15.93
CA ALA A 73 -6.61 17.52 -15.35
C ALA A 73 -6.17 18.79 -16.08
N GLY A 74 -7.16 19.57 -16.52
CA GLY A 74 -6.96 20.78 -17.33
C GLY A 74 -6.38 21.97 -16.57
N ASP A 75 -6.48 21.97 -15.24
CA ASP A 75 -6.01 23.03 -14.36
C ASP A 75 -5.53 22.48 -13.01
N TYR A 76 -4.79 23.31 -12.29
CA TYR A 76 -4.22 23.01 -10.98
C TYR A 76 -5.27 22.60 -9.94
N CYS A 77 -6.38 23.33 -9.84
CA CYS A 77 -7.36 23.11 -8.78
C CYS A 77 -8.10 21.79 -8.97
N THR A 78 -8.43 21.44 -10.21
CA THR A 78 -8.96 20.11 -10.53
C THR A 78 -7.99 19.01 -10.09
N ALA A 79 -6.70 19.14 -10.42
CA ALA A 79 -5.68 18.16 -10.04
C ALA A 79 -5.50 18.07 -8.51
N ALA A 80 -5.43 19.22 -7.83
CA ALA A 80 -5.29 19.30 -6.38
C ALA A 80 -6.46 18.62 -5.64
N LEU A 81 -7.70 18.85 -6.08
CA LEU A 81 -8.89 18.23 -5.49
C LEU A 81 -8.94 16.71 -5.71
N ILE A 82 -8.46 16.20 -6.86
CA ILE A 82 -8.33 14.75 -7.08
C ILE A 82 -7.34 14.15 -6.08
N LEU A 83 -6.15 14.76 -5.95
CA LEU A 83 -5.11 14.28 -5.03
C LEU A 83 -5.58 14.33 -3.56
N GLU A 84 -6.22 15.43 -3.14
CA GLU A 84 -6.79 15.59 -1.81
C GLU A 84 -7.90 14.56 -1.53
N GLY A 85 -8.74 14.28 -2.53
CA GLY A 85 -9.75 13.23 -2.46
C GLY A 85 -9.17 11.84 -2.21
N VAL A 86 -7.92 11.58 -2.62
CA VAL A 86 -7.20 10.34 -2.28
C VAL A 86 -6.70 10.40 -0.84
N TYR A 87 -6.06 11.49 -0.41
CA TYR A 87 -5.61 11.66 0.98
C TYR A 87 -6.74 11.45 1.99
N ALA A 88 -7.93 11.97 1.71
CA ALA A 88 -9.13 11.79 2.54
C ALA A 88 -9.60 10.33 2.65
N ARG A 89 -9.17 9.46 1.73
CA ARG A 89 -9.50 8.03 1.69
C ARG A 89 -8.42 7.14 2.30
N LEU A 90 -7.28 7.68 2.76
CA LEU A 90 -6.18 6.90 3.35
C LEU A 90 -6.43 6.44 4.79
N GLY A 91 -7.70 6.23 5.16
CA GLY A 91 -8.14 6.05 6.54
C GLY A 91 -7.61 4.82 7.28
N ASP A 92 -6.91 3.89 6.61
CA ASP A 92 -6.36 2.70 7.27
C ASP A 92 -5.11 2.14 6.55
N ILE A 93 -4.01 2.89 6.60
CA ILE A 93 -2.69 2.40 6.15
C ILE A 93 -2.26 1.14 6.92
N ALA A 94 -2.70 0.98 8.17
CA ALA A 94 -2.32 -0.13 9.04
C ALA A 94 -2.83 -1.50 8.55
N SER A 95 -3.92 -1.53 7.77
CA SER A 95 -4.47 -2.76 7.18
C SER A 95 -4.02 -3.04 5.74
N MET A 96 -3.21 -2.15 5.15
CA MET A 96 -2.71 -2.34 3.79
C MET A 96 -1.64 -3.44 3.72
N SER A 97 -1.64 -4.21 2.64
CA SER A 97 -0.51 -5.08 2.29
C SER A 97 0.69 -4.26 1.80
N ALA A 98 1.89 -4.85 1.87
CA ALA A 98 3.12 -4.23 1.36
C ALA A 98 2.97 -3.74 -0.10
N THR A 99 2.34 -4.52 -0.98
CA THR A 99 2.08 -4.11 -2.37
C THR A 99 1.13 -2.91 -2.47
N GLN A 100 0.11 -2.85 -1.61
CA GLN A 100 -0.81 -1.70 -1.59
C GLN A 100 -0.11 -0.44 -1.07
N LEU A 101 0.82 -0.60 -0.12
CA LEU A 101 1.62 0.49 0.42
C LEU A 101 2.64 1.01 -0.57
N GLU A 102 3.33 0.12 -1.27
CA GLU A 102 4.21 0.48 -2.39
C GLU A 102 3.46 1.31 -3.43
N GLN A 103 2.31 0.81 -3.91
CA GLN A 103 1.51 1.52 -4.89
C GLN A 103 1.02 2.87 -4.39
N LEU A 104 0.59 2.95 -3.13
CA LEU A 104 0.16 4.20 -2.52
C LEU A 104 1.33 5.21 -2.44
N LEU A 105 2.48 4.83 -1.89
CA LEU A 105 3.59 5.76 -1.70
C LEU A 105 4.13 6.26 -3.04
N VAL A 106 4.24 5.36 -4.04
CA VAL A 106 4.61 5.76 -5.40
C VAL A 106 3.58 6.74 -5.97
N PHE A 107 2.29 6.45 -5.83
CA PHE A 107 1.22 7.36 -6.24
C PHE A 107 1.29 8.72 -5.57
N LEU A 108 1.59 8.80 -4.27
CA LEU A 108 1.68 10.07 -3.56
C LEU A 108 2.85 10.92 -4.07
N GLY A 109 4.00 10.29 -4.37
CA GLY A 109 5.15 10.96 -4.98
C GLY A 109 4.85 11.45 -6.40
N ASP A 110 4.33 10.57 -7.25
CA ASP A 110 4.00 10.89 -8.64
C ASP A 110 2.83 11.88 -8.75
N GLY A 111 1.83 11.74 -7.89
CA GLY A 111 0.70 12.66 -7.77
C GLY A 111 1.14 14.06 -7.34
N ALA A 112 2.03 14.16 -6.34
CA ALA A 112 2.61 15.45 -5.95
C ALA A 112 3.38 16.10 -7.12
N ALA A 113 4.11 15.32 -7.91
CA ALA A 113 4.81 15.80 -9.10
C ALA A 113 3.85 16.26 -10.20
N ALA A 114 2.79 15.50 -10.47
CA ALA A 114 1.78 15.82 -11.47
C ALA A 114 1.03 17.12 -11.14
N VAL A 115 0.62 17.29 -9.88
CA VAL A 115 -0.04 18.53 -9.41
C VAL A 115 0.96 19.69 -9.39
N GLY A 116 2.18 19.46 -8.88
CA GLY A 116 3.24 20.45 -8.83
C GLY A 116 3.63 21.00 -10.21
N GLY A 117 3.59 20.16 -11.25
CA GLY A 117 3.82 20.59 -12.65
C GLY A 117 2.77 21.56 -13.20
N LYS A 118 1.59 21.63 -12.56
CA LYS A 118 0.49 22.56 -12.90
C LYS A 118 0.40 23.73 -11.91
N ALA A 119 1.17 23.70 -10.83
CA ALA A 119 1.06 24.65 -9.73
C ALA A 119 1.33 26.09 -10.17
N PRO A 120 0.54 27.05 -9.65
CA PRO A 120 0.84 28.46 -9.82
C PRO A 120 2.14 28.82 -9.08
N GLU A 121 2.82 29.87 -9.53
CA GLU A 121 4.16 30.24 -9.06
C GLU A 121 4.23 30.46 -7.54
N GLU A 122 3.12 30.89 -6.92
CA GLU A 122 2.97 31.10 -5.48
C GLU A 122 3.18 29.84 -4.63
N VAL A 123 2.86 28.66 -5.17
CA VAL A 123 2.98 27.38 -4.43
C VAL A 123 3.92 26.38 -5.09
N LYS A 124 4.42 26.68 -6.28
CA LYS A 124 5.32 25.80 -7.03
C LYS A 124 6.58 25.43 -6.28
N ALA A 125 7.25 26.40 -5.65
CA ALA A 125 8.45 26.14 -4.84
C ALA A 125 8.16 25.26 -3.62
N HIS A 126 6.94 25.31 -3.07
CA HIS A 126 6.51 24.44 -1.98
C HIS A 126 6.29 23.00 -2.46
N TYR A 127 5.70 22.83 -3.65
CA TYR A 127 5.61 21.50 -4.29
C TYR A 127 7.00 20.94 -4.59
N GLU A 128 7.93 21.74 -5.13
CA GLU A 128 9.31 21.32 -5.39
C GLU A 128 10.01 20.82 -4.12
N ALA A 129 9.79 21.49 -2.98
CA ALA A 129 10.33 21.05 -1.69
C ALA A 129 9.77 19.68 -1.28
N ILE A 130 8.46 19.45 -1.38
CA ILE A 130 7.83 18.16 -1.06
C ILE A 130 8.26 17.06 -2.04
N ILE A 131 8.27 17.35 -3.34
CA ILE A 131 8.70 16.40 -4.39
C ILE A 131 10.15 15.96 -4.17
N SER A 132 11.02 16.89 -3.74
CA SER A 132 12.44 16.59 -3.56
C SER A 132 12.75 15.55 -2.48
N VAL A 133 11.86 15.36 -1.51
CA VAL A 133 12.05 14.42 -0.40
C VAL A 133 11.42 13.03 -0.66
N TRP A 134 10.49 12.92 -1.61
CA TRP A 134 9.83 11.64 -1.93
C TRP A 134 10.77 10.50 -2.32
N PRO A 135 11.87 10.70 -3.08
CA PRO A 135 12.81 9.63 -3.39
C PRO A 135 13.44 9.00 -2.14
N GLU A 136 13.70 9.80 -1.11
CA GLU A 136 14.25 9.31 0.16
C GLU A 136 13.22 8.50 0.95
N VAL A 137 11.98 8.98 1.02
CA VAL A 137 10.85 8.26 1.66
C VAL A 137 10.58 6.92 0.97
N LEU A 138 10.63 6.88 -0.36
CA LEU A 138 10.45 5.63 -1.11
C LEU A 138 11.59 4.64 -0.85
N ALA A 139 12.84 5.11 -0.76
CA ALA A 139 13.99 4.26 -0.45
C ALA A 139 13.92 3.70 0.98
N GLU A 140 13.45 4.49 1.94
CA GLU A 140 13.21 4.06 3.32
C GLU A 140 12.11 3.00 3.39
N ALA A 141 10.99 3.23 2.68
CA ALA A 141 9.88 2.28 2.60
C ALA A 141 10.31 0.95 1.95
N GLU A 142 11.08 1.00 0.87
CA GLU A 142 11.63 -0.18 0.20
C GLU A 142 12.56 -0.97 1.14
N ALA A 143 13.42 -0.27 1.89
CA ALA A 143 14.31 -0.91 2.88
C ALA A 143 13.53 -1.58 4.02
N ALA A 144 12.37 -1.01 4.40
CA ALA A 144 11.43 -1.60 5.34
C ALA A 144 10.55 -2.70 4.73
N GLY A 145 10.66 -2.98 3.43
CA GLY A 145 9.82 -3.94 2.72
C GLY A 145 8.34 -3.53 2.66
N TYR A 146 8.06 -2.23 2.78
CA TYR A 146 6.72 -1.65 2.88
C TYR A 146 5.89 -2.25 4.04
N ASP A 147 6.53 -2.55 5.17
CA ASP A 147 5.86 -3.05 6.37
C ASP A 147 5.05 -1.92 7.04
N PRO A 148 3.70 -2.01 7.10
CA PRO A 148 2.87 -0.99 7.73
C PRO A 148 3.28 -0.68 9.17
N ALA A 149 3.81 -1.65 9.91
CA ALA A 149 4.22 -1.44 11.29
C ALA A 149 5.39 -0.46 11.39
N ILE A 150 6.31 -0.49 10.42
CA ILE A 150 7.47 0.41 10.33
C ILE A 150 7.04 1.76 9.74
N LEU A 151 6.21 1.76 8.69
CA LEU A 151 5.77 2.99 8.03
C LEU A 151 4.90 3.90 8.91
N LEU A 152 4.36 3.35 10.01
CA LEU A 152 3.56 4.07 11.00
C LEU A 152 4.36 4.51 12.24
N GLU A 153 5.66 4.18 12.31
CA GLU A 153 6.54 4.69 13.36
C GLU A 153 6.71 6.21 13.22
N GLU A 154 6.90 6.91 14.34
CA GLU A 154 6.94 8.39 14.38
C GLU A 154 8.15 8.96 13.61
N ASP A 155 9.21 8.19 13.51
CA ASP A 155 10.46 8.49 12.82
C ASP A 155 10.47 8.09 11.34
N PHE A 156 9.49 7.30 10.87
CA PHE A 156 9.42 6.93 9.46
C PHE A 156 9.15 8.17 8.58
N GLY A 157 9.85 8.26 7.46
CA GLY A 157 9.67 9.36 6.52
C GLY A 157 10.11 10.69 7.12
N GLU A 158 11.16 10.68 7.94
CA GLU A 158 11.77 11.86 8.57
C GLU A 158 11.96 13.01 7.58
N ALA A 159 12.28 12.70 6.31
CA ALA A 159 12.43 13.66 5.22
C ALA A 159 11.14 14.46 4.91
N ILE A 160 9.97 13.80 4.88
CA ILE A 160 8.65 14.46 4.78
C ILE A 160 8.23 15.11 6.10
N ASN A 161 8.73 14.59 7.22
CA ASN A 161 8.48 15.14 8.55
C ASN A 161 9.38 16.32 8.93
N THR A 162 10.27 16.76 8.05
CA THR A 162 11.08 17.97 8.25
C THR A 162 10.20 19.21 8.39
N GLU A 163 10.66 20.18 9.19
CA GLU A 163 9.99 21.48 9.35
C GLU A 163 9.73 22.17 7.99
N LEU A 164 10.64 21.97 7.03
CA LEU A 164 10.51 22.52 5.68
C LEU A 164 9.34 21.88 4.91
N ALA A 165 9.27 20.55 4.88
CA ALA A 165 8.21 19.83 4.16
C ALA A 165 6.83 20.05 4.82
N LYS A 166 6.78 20.09 6.16
CA LYS A 166 5.57 20.45 6.92
C LYS A 166 5.08 21.87 6.59
N ALA A 167 5.98 22.86 6.65
CA ALA A 167 5.64 24.24 6.30
C ALA A 167 5.20 24.39 4.84
N ALA A 168 5.86 23.67 3.91
CA ALA A 168 5.46 23.64 2.50
C ALA A 168 4.05 23.05 2.33
N ASN A 169 3.74 21.96 3.03
CA ASN A 169 2.44 21.31 2.96
C ASN A 169 1.33 22.19 3.55
N GLU A 170 1.61 22.92 4.63
CA GLU A 170 0.69 23.90 5.22
C GLU A 170 0.34 25.02 4.23
N VAL A 171 1.34 25.58 3.54
CA VAL A 171 1.12 26.63 2.53
C VAL A 171 0.30 26.11 1.35
N ILE A 172 0.60 24.91 0.85
CA ILE A 172 -0.16 24.27 -0.24
C ILE A 172 -1.61 24.04 0.17
N THR A 173 -1.81 23.49 1.38
CA THR A 173 -3.14 23.21 1.93
C THR A 173 -3.95 24.50 2.05
N GLU A 174 -3.36 25.56 2.61
CA GLU A 174 -4.02 26.85 2.74
C GLU A 174 -4.35 27.47 1.38
N TYR A 175 -3.44 27.35 0.41
CA TYR A 175 -3.68 27.84 -0.94
C TYR A 175 -4.84 27.11 -1.60
N ASN A 176 -4.88 25.78 -1.51
CA ASN A 176 -5.95 24.95 -2.07
C ASN A 176 -7.30 25.33 -1.46
N ARG A 177 -7.36 25.46 -0.14
CA ARG A 177 -8.56 25.88 0.59
C ARG A 177 -9.07 27.26 0.14
N THR A 178 -8.17 28.19 -0.15
CA THR A 178 -8.54 29.58 -0.48
C THR A 178 -8.82 29.81 -1.96
N HIS A 179 -8.23 29.01 -2.85
CA HIS A 179 -8.27 29.23 -4.31
C HIS A 179 -8.98 28.13 -5.09
N CYS A 180 -9.00 26.90 -4.58
CA CYS A 180 -9.55 25.72 -5.28
C CYS A 180 -10.86 25.22 -4.69
N GLU A 181 -11.03 25.30 -3.37
CA GLU A 181 -12.33 25.13 -2.73
C GLU A 181 -13.18 26.39 -2.95
N GLN A 182 -13.91 26.46 -4.06
CA GLN A 182 -14.99 27.45 -4.17
C GLN A 182 -16.01 27.17 -3.04
N PRO A 183 -16.47 28.19 -2.29
CA PRO A 183 -17.60 28.01 -1.40
C PRO A 183 -18.78 27.52 -2.23
N SER A 184 -19.39 26.41 -1.85
CA SER A 184 -20.59 25.82 -2.46
C SER A 184 -21.84 26.71 -2.40
N ASP A 185 -21.68 28.01 -2.13
CA ASP A 185 -22.71 29.03 -2.01
C ASP A 185 -22.34 30.26 -2.85
N GLN A 186 -22.69 30.23 -4.14
CA GLN A 186 -23.12 31.44 -4.83
C GLN A 186 -24.61 31.30 -5.17
N PRO A 187 -25.40 32.38 -5.00
CA PRO A 187 -26.84 32.35 -4.69
C PRO A 187 -27.77 31.77 -5.77
#